data_AF-A0A4V2PCW5-F1
#
_entry.id   AF-A0A4V2PCW5-F1
#
_cell.length_a   1.000
_cell.length_b   1.000
_cell.length_c   1.000
_cell.angle_alpha   90.00
_cell.angle_beta   90.00
_cell.angle_gamma   90.00
#
_symmetry.space_group_name_H-M   'P 1'
#
loop_
_entity.id
_entity.type
_entity.pdbx_description
1 polymer ?
#
loop_
_entity_poly.entity_id
_entity_poly.type
_entity_poly.pdbx_seq_one_letter_code
_entity_poly.pdbx_strand_id
1 'polypeptide(L)'
;MAVFICSKCGSMVESTSTPSGVGCPAGGSHLWYRICSSGGVAPKSGTKAYQCRKCGKIVYCTTTPAGVGCPSGGSHLWIRL
;
A
#
# COMPACT_ATOMS: atom_id res chain seq x y z
N MET A 1 7.97 2.78 9.86
CA MET A 1 8.19 1.92 8.67
C MET A 1 7.31 2.41 7.55
N ALA A 2 7.78 2.29 6.31
CA ALA A 2 6.99 2.61 5.14
C ALA A 2 6.10 1.41 4.76
N VAL A 3 4.99 1.70 4.09
CA VAL A 3 4.10 0.67 3.54
C VAL A 3 4.22 0.69 2.03
N PHE A 4 4.46 -0.48 1.45
CA PHE A 4 4.53 -0.71 0.02
C PHE A 4 3.37 -1.58 -0.43
N ILE A 5 2.82 -1.29 -1.60
CA ILE A 5 1.81 -2.12 -2.26
C ILE A 5 2.32 -2.55 -3.63
N CYS A 6 2.13 -3.82 -3.97
CA CYS A 6 2.34 -4.29 -5.33
C CYS A 6 1.09 -4.00 -6.16
N SER A 7 1.24 -3.22 -7.23
CA SER A 7 0.12 -2.90 -8.14
C SER A 7 -0.35 -4.10 -8.96
N LYS A 8 0.45 -5.17 -9.09
CA LYS A 8 0.06 -6.36 -9.86
C LYS A 8 -0.82 -7.32 -9.05
N CYS A 9 -0.41 -7.61 -7.82
CA CYS A 9 -1.09 -8.62 -6.98
C CYS A 9 -1.79 -8.04 -5.74
N GLY A 10 -1.64 -6.74 -5.46
CA GLY A 10 -2.26 -6.08 -4.32
C GLY A 10 -1.69 -6.49 -2.95
N SER A 11 -0.55 -7.17 -2.91
CA SER A 11 0.17 -7.47 -1.66
C SER A 11 0.63 -6.17 -1.01
N MET A 12 0.46 -6.05 0.31
CA MET A 12 0.95 -4.93 1.10
C MET A 12 1.97 -5.42 2.11
N VAL A 13 3.09 -4.72 2.21
CA VAL A 13 4.18 -5.06 3.13
C VAL A 13 4.72 -3.81 3.81
N GLU A 14 5.21 -3.99 5.02
CA GLU A 14 5.93 -2.97 5.76
C GLU A 14 7.43 -3.17 5.54
N SER A 15 8.14 -2.10 5.19
CA SER A 15 9.58 -2.17 4.97
C SER A 15 10.23 -0.80 5.18
N THR A 16 11.51 -0.78 5.47
CA THR A 16 12.32 0.46 5.53
C THR A 16 12.82 0.87 4.14
N SER A 17 12.97 -0.08 3.22
CA SER A 17 13.39 0.10 1.83
C SER A 17 12.45 -0.60 0.86
N THR A 18 12.63 -0.38 -0.45
CA THR A 18 11.83 -1.05 -1.48
C THR A 18 11.98 -2.58 -1.34
N PRO A 19 10.87 -3.33 -1.21
CA PRO A 19 10.93 -4.79 -1.05
C PRO A 19 11.47 -5.50 -2.30
N SER A 20 11.89 -6.76 -2.12
CA SER A 20 12.31 -7.61 -3.24
C SER A 20 11.22 -7.71 -4.31
N GLY A 21 11.62 -7.57 -5.57
CA GLY A 21 10.72 -7.77 -6.71
C GLY A 21 10.38 -9.24 -6.97
N VAL A 22 11.02 -10.22 -6.33
CA VAL A 22 10.88 -11.64 -6.68
C VAL A 22 9.59 -12.25 -6.11
N GLY A 23 8.99 -13.19 -6.86
CA GLY A 23 7.89 -14.02 -6.38
C GLY A 23 6.52 -13.34 -6.42
N CYS A 24 6.20 -12.62 -7.50
CA CYS A 24 4.86 -12.07 -7.67
C CYS A 24 3.87 -13.17 -8.08
N PRO A 25 2.77 -13.38 -7.35
CA PRO A 25 1.78 -14.40 -7.70
C PRO A 25 1.01 -14.06 -8.99
N ALA A 26 1.01 -12.79 -9.41
CA ALA A 26 0.51 -12.37 -10.71
C ALA A 26 1.51 -12.62 -11.86
N GLY A 27 2.63 -13.30 -11.60
CA GLY A 27 3.69 -13.61 -12.55
C GLY A 27 4.79 -12.55 -12.62
N GLY A 28 6.02 -12.99 -12.89
CA GLY A 28 7.21 -12.12 -13.00
C GLY A 28 7.56 -11.41 -11.69
N SER A 29 8.03 -10.18 -11.80
CA SER A 29 8.41 -9.35 -10.65
C SER A 29 7.24 -8.52 -10.09
N HIS A 30 7.26 -8.28 -8.78
CA HIS A 30 6.39 -7.33 -8.10
C HIS A 30 6.68 -5.91 -8.59
N LEU A 31 5.62 -5.12 -8.71
CA LEU A 31 5.71 -3.70 -9.05
C LEU A 31 5.28 -2.88 -7.83
N TRP A 32 6.25 -2.62 -6.96
CA TRP A 32 6.06 -1.96 -5.66
C TRP A 32 5.88 -0.45 -5.79
N TYR A 33 4.91 0.08 -5.06
CA TYR A 33 4.70 1.50 -4.86
C TYR A 33 4.66 1.79 -3.37
N ARG A 34 5.40 2.81 -2.93
CA ARG A 34 5.31 3.29 -1.55
C ARG A 34 4.04 4.10 -1.38
N ILE A 35 3.10 3.60 -0.57
CA ILE A 35 1.84 4.31 -0.28
C ILE A 35 1.92 5.16 0.98
N CYS A 36 2.77 4.80 1.95
CA CYS A 36 2.99 5.59 3.15
C CYS A 36 4.44 5.57 3.57
N SER A 37 5.00 6.72 3.95
CA SER A 37 6.36 6.82 4.50
C SER A 37 6.42 6.40 5.97
N SER A 38 5.33 6.62 6.71
CA SER A 38 5.18 6.21 8.11
C SER A 38 3.79 5.64 8.35
N GLY A 39 3.72 4.33 8.59
CA GLY A 39 2.46 3.63 8.80
C GLY A 39 2.62 2.14 9.08
N GLY A 40 1.56 1.40 8.77
CA GLY A 40 1.50 -0.05 8.84
C GLY A 40 0.33 -0.63 8.05
N VAL A 41 0.36 -1.95 7.89
CA VAL A 41 -0.78 -2.75 7.40
C VAL A 41 -1.75 -3.10 8.52
N ALA A 42 -1.38 -2.82 9.77
CA ALA A 42 -2.19 -2.94 10.96
C ALA A 42 -2.22 -1.62 11.74
N PRO A 43 -3.22 -1.41 12.63
CA PRO A 43 -3.29 -0.22 13.48
C PRO A 43 -2.03 -0.02 14.32
N LYS A 44 -1.54 1.22 14.36
CA LYS A 44 -0.43 1.65 15.22
C LYS A 44 -0.74 2.98 15.88
N SER A 45 -0.14 3.24 17.03
CA SER A 45 -0.27 4.52 17.73
C SER A 45 0.04 5.70 16.80
N GLY A 46 -0.87 6.67 16.74
CA GLY A 46 -0.72 7.87 15.90
C GLY A 46 -1.03 7.69 14.41
N THR A 47 -1.46 6.50 13.96
CA THR A 47 -1.92 6.28 12.58
C THR A 47 -3.43 6.45 12.43
N LYS A 48 -3.86 6.80 11.22
CA LYS A 48 -5.27 6.89 10.82
C LYS A 48 -5.55 5.81 9.79
N ALA A 49 -6.72 5.20 9.86
CA ALA A 49 -7.16 4.22 8.88
C ALA A 49 -7.61 4.91 7.60
N TYR A 50 -7.15 4.39 6.45
CA TYR A 50 -7.58 4.81 5.14
C TYR A 50 -7.97 3.58 4.33
N GLN A 51 -9.11 3.66 3.64
CA GLN A 51 -9.57 2.61 2.74
C GLN A 51 -9.60 3.15 1.32
N CYS A 52 -9.10 2.38 0.35
CA CYS A 52 -9.28 2.72 -1.04
C CYS A 52 -10.66 2.29 -1.52
N ARG A 53 -11.45 3.22 -2.06
CA ARG A 53 -12.79 2.96 -2.63
C ARG A 53 -12.77 2.01 -3.84
N LYS A 54 -11.64 1.92 -4.56
CA LYS A 54 -11.52 1.12 -5.78
C LYS A 54 -11.14 -0.33 -5.50
N CYS A 55 -10.09 -0.54 -4.70
CA CYS A 55 -9.56 -1.88 -4.44
C CYS A 55 -9.88 -2.43 -3.04
N GLY A 56 -10.57 -1.66 -2.20
CA GLY A 56 -10.96 -2.06 -0.84
C GLY A 56 -9.82 -2.20 0.17
N LYS A 57 -8.56 -1.98 -0.24
CA LYS A 57 -7.39 -2.12 0.65
C LYS A 57 -7.43 -1.08 1.76
N ILE A 58 -7.11 -1.53 2.96
CA ILE A 58 -7.01 -0.69 4.16
C ILE A 58 -5.53 -0.53 4.51
N VAL A 59 -5.13 0.69 4.83
CA VAL A 59 -3.78 1.02 5.29
C VAL A 59 -3.86 2.02 6.45
N TYR A 60 -2.90 1.93 7.37
CA TYR A 60 -2.84 2.80 8.55
C TYR A 60 -1.64 3.72 8.42
N CYS A 61 -1.88 5.03 8.26
CA CYS A 61 -0.82 5.99 7.98
C CYS A 61 -0.95 7.23 8.85
N THR A 62 0.18 7.82 9.22
CA THR A 62 0.19 9.06 10.01
C THR A 62 -0.32 10.25 9.19
N THR A 63 -0.07 10.24 7.88
CA THR A 63 -0.53 11.22 6.90
C THR A 63 -1.35 10.55 5.79
N THR A 64 -1.95 11.35 4.91
CA THR A 64 -2.72 10.85 3.76
C THR A 64 -1.84 9.95 2.87
N PRO A 65 -2.29 8.74 2.52
CA PRO A 65 -1.52 7.83 1.68
C PRO A 65 -1.38 8.35 0.24
N ALA A 66 -0.30 7.95 -0.42
CA ALA A 66 -0.08 8.25 -1.83
C ALA A 66 -1.11 7.54 -2.73
N GLY A 67 -1.59 8.24 -3.75
CA GLY A 67 -2.59 7.73 -4.67
C GLY A 67 -2.08 6.73 -5.71
N VAL A 68 -0.89 6.12 -5.57
CA VAL A 68 -0.24 5.33 -6.62
C VAL A 68 -0.29 3.82 -6.37
N GLY A 69 -0.20 3.03 -7.44
CA GLY A 69 -0.08 1.57 -7.35
C GLY A 69 -1.38 0.89 -6.96
N CYS A 70 -2.53 1.36 -7.46
CA CYS A 70 -3.81 0.71 -7.21
C CYS A 70 -3.88 -0.62 -7.99
N PRO A 71 -4.13 -1.76 -7.34
CA PRO A 71 -4.26 -3.04 -8.04
C PRO A 71 -5.52 -3.13 -8.92
N SER A 72 -6.52 -2.27 -8.67
CA SER A 72 -7.68 -2.12 -9.56
C SER A 72 -7.39 -1.16 -10.74
N GLY A 73 -6.12 -0.81 -10.98
CA GLY A 73 -5.69 0.07 -12.07
C GLY A 73 -5.69 1.56 -11.71
N GLY A 74 -4.75 2.32 -12.30
CA GLY A 74 -4.60 3.77 -12.10
C GLY A 74 -4.28 4.15 -10.65
N SER A 75 -4.86 5.27 -10.20
CA SER A 75 -4.65 5.79 -8.85
C SER A 75 -5.63 5.22 -7.82
N HIS A 76 -5.20 5.17 -6.55
CA HIS A 76 -6.06 4.91 -5.40
C HIS A 76 -6.96 6.11 -5.12
N LEU A 77 -8.17 5.81 -4.64
CA LEU A 77 -9.12 6.80 -4.14
C LEU A 77 -9.31 6.56 -2.65
N TRP A 78 -8.46 7.19 -1.84
CA TRP A 78 -8.46 7.02 -0.39
C TRP A 78 -9.59 7.78 0.27
N ILE A 79 -10.36 7.08 1.09
CA ILE A 79 -11.25 7.67 2.09
C ILE A 79 -10.65 7.42 3.47
N ARG A 80 -10.73 8.41 4.34
CA ARG A 80 -10.37 8.26 5.74
C ARG A 80 -11.54 7.60 6.47
N LEU A 81 -11.26 6.56 7.25
CA LEU A 81 -12.21 5.90 8.13
C LEU A 81 -12.26 6.58 9.50
#